data_AF-A0A944CFZ7-F1
#
_entry.id   AF-A0A944CFZ7-F1
#
_cell.length_a   1.000
_cell.length_b   1.000
_cell.length_c   1.000
_cell.angle_alpha   90.00
_cell.angle_beta   90.00
_cell.angle_gamma   90.00
#
_symmetry.space_group_name_H-M   'P 1'
#
loop_
_entity.id
_entity.type
_entity.pdbx_description
1 polymer ?
#
loop_
_entity_poly.entity_id
_entity_poly.type
_entity_poly.pdbx_seq_one_letter_code
_entity_poly.pdbx_strand_id
1 'polypeptide(L)'
;MEHRRHAPDCNPPLDGLDYACSRPFSKWKSGHLDTLIGGWLQLQPPCLELATLALEELTIRREDLQARMKFANADLEPIAWLADARHSVRDVLLPDIQETAPKSSARGKVYVILRGGYTETNLWYGAYVGSTTRPIAKRFAEHRAGGPRSARGLPTHGIEPLYSLFAPLNPVASSRGKLREWETRLHECLAPIVPKVTGDVAF
;
A
#
# COMPACT_ATOMS: atom_id res chain seq x y z
N MET A 1 4.48 11.09 -16.69
CA MET A 1 5.26 9.86 -16.45
C MET A 1 5.05 8.86 -17.58
N GLU A 2 6.13 8.43 -18.23
CA GLU A 2 6.10 7.28 -19.14
C GLU A 2 5.68 5.99 -18.39
N HIS A 3 5.10 5.03 -19.11
CA HIS A 3 4.76 3.72 -18.53
C HIS A 3 6.02 2.95 -18.11
N ARG A 4 6.43 3.11 -16.84
CA ARG A 4 7.51 2.32 -16.25
C ARG A 4 7.06 0.87 -16.06
N ARG A 5 7.82 -0.07 -16.61
CA ARG A 5 7.65 -1.51 -16.32
C ARG A 5 8.43 -1.84 -15.05
N HIS A 6 7.73 -2.28 -14.02
CA HIS A 6 8.34 -2.73 -12.78
C HIS A 6 8.62 -4.24 -12.79
N ALA A 7 9.60 -4.65 -11.99
CA ALA A 7 9.90 -6.06 -11.76
C ALA A 7 8.64 -6.82 -11.25
N PRO A 8 8.56 -8.13 -11.45
CA PRO A 8 7.42 -8.92 -10.99
C PRO A 8 7.40 -9.14 -9.47
N ASP A 9 8.52 -8.90 -8.80
CA ASP A 9 8.66 -9.00 -7.34
C ASP A 9 8.25 -7.69 -6.65
N CYS A 10 7.94 -7.79 -5.36
CA CYS A 10 7.61 -6.62 -4.54
C CYS A 10 8.63 -6.42 -3.42
N ASN A 11 8.73 -5.17 -2.96
CA ASN A 11 9.44 -4.85 -1.73
C ASN A 11 8.75 -5.57 -0.54
N PRO A 12 9.53 -6.20 0.37
CA PRO A 12 8.99 -6.72 1.62
C PRO A 12 8.56 -5.56 2.55
N PRO A 13 7.73 -5.82 3.58
CA PRO A 13 7.51 -4.82 4.63
C PRO A 13 8.85 -4.50 5.31
N LEU A 14 9.02 -3.26 5.77
CA LEU A 14 10.22 -2.84 6.48
C LEU A 14 10.24 -3.45 7.88
N ASP A 15 11.26 -4.27 8.15
CA ASP A 15 11.44 -4.90 9.46
C ASP A 15 11.57 -3.84 10.56
N GLY A 16 10.84 -4.06 11.67
CA GLY A 16 10.84 -3.17 12.82
C GLY A 16 10.00 -1.89 12.66
N LEU A 17 9.32 -1.68 11.52
CA LEU A 17 8.37 -0.58 11.35
C LEU A 17 6.98 -0.97 11.86
N ASP A 18 6.42 -0.17 12.75
CA ASP A 18 5.02 -0.34 13.19
C ASP A 18 4.07 0.38 12.22
N TYR A 19 3.46 -0.42 11.33
CA TYR A 19 2.50 0.06 10.33
C TYR A 19 1.15 0.49 10.91
N ALA A 20 0.81 0.10 12.15
CA ALA A 20 -0.43 0.51 12.81
C ALA A 20 -0.32 1.93 13.41
N CYS A 21 0.90 2.39 13.69
CA CYS A 21 1.15 3.71 14.28
C CYS A 21 0.75 4.82 13.30
N SER A 22 0.12 5.90 13.79
CA SER A 22 -0.20 7.06 12.95
C SER A 22 1.03 7.69 12.30
N ARG A 23 2.16 7.71 13.03
CA ARG A 23 3.46 8.22 12.57
C ARG A 23 4.55 7.14 12.70
N PRO A 24 4.65 6.19 11.75
CA PRO A 24 5.57 5.06 11.84
C PRO A 24 7.05 5.47 11.98
N PHE A 25 7.42 6.60 11.37
CA PHE A 25 8.79 7.13 11.39
C PHE A 25 9.05 8.21 12.46
N SER A 26 8.10 8.45 13.37
CA SER A 26 8.22 9.48 14.43
C SER A 26 9.50 9.38 15.27
N LYS A 27 10.01 8.16 15.49
CA LYS A 27 11.24 7.90 16.27
C LYS A 27 12.54 7.91 15.45
N TRP A 28 12.45 8.06 14.13
CA TRP A 28 13.61 7.99 13.23
C TRP A 28 14.20 9.39 13.02
N LYS A 29 15.53 9.49 12.88
CA LYS A 29 16.21 10.78 12.64
C LYS A 29 15.96 11.28 11.22
N SER A 30 15.76 12.58 11.05
CA SER A 30 15.42 13.16 9.73
C SER A 30 16.47 12.92 8.66
N GLY A 31 17.76 13.09 8.98
CA GLY A 31 18.84 12.80 8.01
C GLY A 31 18.88 11.34 7.56
N HIS A 32 18.44 10.41 8.41
CA HIS A 32 18.30 9.00 8.03
C HIS A 32 17.13 8.81 7.07
N LEU A 33 15.96 9.41 7.37
CA LEU A 33 14.78 9.36 6.50
C LEU A 33 15.07 9.95 5.11
N ASP A 34 15.71 11.12 5.07
CA ASP A 34 16.11 11.77 3.83
C ASP A 34 17.01 10.86 2.98
N THR A 35 18.01 10.22 3.60
CA THR A 35 18.89 9.25 2.92
C THR A 35 18.10 8.05 2.38
N LEU A 36 17.23 7.46 3.19
CA LEU A 36 16.45 6.28 2.82
C LEU A 36 15.45 6.56 1.69
N ILE A 37 14.80 7.72 1.67
CA ILE A 37 13.93 8.15 0.56
C ILE A 37 14.70 8.06 -0.76
N GLY A 38 15.93 8.55 -0.80
CA GLY A 38 16.79 8.45 -1.99
C GLY A 38 17.01 7.01 -2.43
N GLY A 39 17.31 6.09 -1.50
CA GLY A 39 17.49 4.68 -1.80
C GLY A 39 16.21 3.99 -2.28
N TRP A 40 15.08 4.23 -1.61
CA TRP A 40 13.79 3.60 -1.92
C TRP A 40 13.26 3.99 -3.30
N LEU A 41 13.45 5.24 -3.73
CA LEU A 41 13.01 5.70 -5.05
C LEU A 41 13.82 5.10 -6.20
N GLN A 42 15.02 4.56 -5.93
CA GLN A 42 15.88 3.92 -6.93
C GLN A 42 15.64 2.40 -7.07
N LEU A 43 14.82 1.81 -6.21
CA LEU A 43 14.46 0.38 -6.30
C LEU A 43 13.56 0.11 -7.53
N GLN A 44 13.49 -1.16 -7.93
CA GLN A 44 12.62 -1.62 -9.02
C GLN A 44 11.82 -2.86 -8.58
N PRO A 45 10.52 -2.73 -8.22
CA PRO A 45 9.74 -1.49 -8.13
C PRO A 45 10.26 -0.52 -7.05
N PRO A 46 10.02 0.81 -7.21
CA PRO A 46 10.35 1.77 -6.17
C PRO A 46 9.53 1.48 -4.91
N CYS A 47 10.10 1.77 -3.74
CA CYS A 47 9.36 1.68 -2.48
C CYS A 47 8.70 3.03 -2.15
N LEU A 48 7.68 3.37 -2.94
CA LEU A 48 6.92 4.61 -2.87
C LEU A 48 6.13 4.75 -1.58
N GLU A 49 5.62 3.65 -1.00
CA GLU A 49 4.94 3.68 0.30
C GLU A 49 5.88 4.25 1.37
N LEU A 50 7.05 3.63 1.56
CA LEU A 50 7.99 4.03 2.60
C LEU A 50 8.54 5.43 2.33
N ALA A 51 8.85 5.75 1.07
CA ALA A 51 9.28 7.09 0.69
C ALA A 51 8.22 8.16 0.99
N THR A 52 6.94 7.86 0.72
CA THR A 52 5.83 8.78 1.00
C THR A 52 5.62 8.97 2.51
N LEU A 53 5.65 7.88 3.29
CA LEU A 53 5.51 7.94 4.76
C LEU A 53 6.67 8.70 5.43
N ALA A 54 7.89 8.51 4.93
CA ALA A 54 9.05 9.24 5.43
C ALA A 54 9.00 10.72 5.05
N LEU A 55 8.54 11.03 3.82
CA LEU A 55 8.30 12.41 3.39
C LEU A 55 7.24 13.08 4.26
N GLU A 56 6.12 12.41 4.55
CA GLU A 56 5.07 12.91 5.45
C GLU A 56 5.64 13.29 6.82
N GLU A 57 6.46 12.41 7.41
CA GLU A 57 7.11 12.67 8.69
C GLU A 57 8.09 13.86 8.61
N LEU A 58 8.86 14.00 7.53
CA LEU A 58 9.72 15.17 7.31
C LEU A 58 8.90 16.46 7.12
N THR A 59 7.75 16.39 6.45
CA THR A 59 6.86 17.55 6.26
C THR A 59 6.31 18.02 7.61
N ILE A 60 5.91 17.10 8.49
CA ILE A 60 5.49 17.43 9.87
C ILE A 60 6.62 18.16 10.62
N ARG A 61 7.88 17.77 10.40
CA ARG A 61 9.07 18.40 11.00
C ARG A 61 9.52 19.67 10.29
N ARG A 62 8.94 20.00 9.13
CA ARG A 62 9.35 21.11 8.25
C ARG A 62 10.77 20.95 7.69
N GLU A 63 11.16 19.71 7.38
CA GLU A 63 12.49 19.32 6.89
C GLU A 63 12.43 18.54 5.55
N ASP A 64 11.40 18.78 4.74
CA ASP A 64 11.04 17.96 3.57
C ASP A 64 11.59 18.45 2.23
N LEU A 65 12.21 19.62 2.17
CA LEU A 65 12.65 20.23 0.90
C LEU A 65 13.55 19.29 0.08
N GLN A 66 14.58 18.71 0.70
CA GLN A 66 15.51 17.80 0.01
C GLN A 66 14.83 16.50 -0.42
N ALA A 67 13.92 15.99 0.40
CA ALA A 67 13.13 14.81 0.07
C ALA A 67 12.22 15.05 -1.14
N ARG A 68 11.54 16.20 -1.21
CA ARG A 68 10.72 16.58 -2.39
C ARG A 68 11.55 16.67 -3.67
N MET A 69 12.75 17.24 -3.59
CA MET A 69 13.67 17.29 -4.73
C MET A 69 14.06 15.88 -5.21
N LYS A 70 14.20 14.90 -4.31
CA LYS A 70 14.48 13.50 -4.70
C LYS A 70 13.33 12.85 -5.44
N PHE A 71 12.08 13.10 -5.04
CA PHE A 71 10.89 12.67 -5.80
C PHE A 71 10.89 13.26 -7.21
N ALA A 72 11.08 14.58 -7.32
CA ALA A 72 11.15 15.26 -8.62
C ALA A 72 12.29 14.73 -9.50
N ASN A 73 13.50 14.54 -8.94
CA ASN A 73 14.65 14.00 -9.67
C ASN A 73 14.44 12.55 -10.13
N ALA A 74 13.61 11.78 -9.40
CA ALA A 74 13.23 10.43 -9.80
C ALA A 74 12.05 10.40 -10.78
N ASP A 75 11.48 11.56 -11.14
CA ASP A 75 10.22 11.70 -11.91
C ASP A 75 9.12 10.80 -11.32
N LEU A 76 8.95 10.89 -10.00
CA LEU A 76 7.95 10.18 -9.22
C LEU A 76 7.23 11.16 -8.31
N GLU A 77 5.92 10.94 -8.13
CA GLU A 77 5.13 11.71 -7.18
C GLU A 77 4.92 10.91 -5.88
N PRO A 78 4.85 11.57 -4.72
CA PRO A 78 4.35 10.95 -3.49
C PRO A 78 2.91 10.47 -3.65
N ILE A 79 2.49 9.48 -2.84
CA ILE A 79 1.11 8.98 -2.85
C ILE A 79 0.23 9.94 -2.04
N ALA A 80 -0.34 10.95 -2.71
CA ALA A 80 -1.07 12.05 -2.06
C ALA A 80 -2.19 11.61 -1.11
N TRP A 81 -2.91 10.54 -1.43
CA TRP A 81 -4.05 10.03 -0.64
C TRP A 81 -3.64 9.06 0.48
N LEU A 82 -2.35 8.72 0.63
CA LEU A 82 -1.92 7.66 1.54
C LEU A 82 -2.21 7.98 3.00
N ALA A 83 -1.96 9.21 3.45
CA ALA A 83 -2.19 9.62 4.84
C ALA A 83 -3.67 9.47 5.25
N ASP A 84 -4.57 10.00 4.43
CA ASP A 84 -6.02 9.91 4.65
C ASP A 84 -6.52 8.47 4.59
N ALA A 85 -6.02 7.68 3.63
CA ALA A 85 -6.36 6.26 3.50
C ALA A 85 -5.94 5.47 4.75
N ARG A 86 -4.73 5.73 5.28
CA ARG A 86 -4.24 5.11 6.52
C ARG A 86 -5.08 5.52 7.73
N HIS A 87 -5.47 6.78 7.80
CA HIS A 87 -6.34 7.28 8.86
C HIS A 87 -7.70 6.57 8.82
N SER A 88 -8.33 6.47 7.65
CA SER A 88 -9.60 5.75 7.46
C SER A 88 -9.50 4.28 7.85
N VAL A 89 -8.49 3.56 7.38
CA VAL A 89 -8.31 2.14 7.75
C VAL A 89 -8.13 1.96 9.25
N ARG A 90 -7.28 2.78 9.87
CA ARG A 90 -7.01 2.68 11.31
C ARG A 90 -8.24 3.01 12.14
N ASP A 91 -9.02 4.00 11.74
CA ASP A 91 -10.11 4.49 12.58
C ASP A 91 -11.42 3.71 12.33
N VAL A 92 -11.61 3.14 11.14
CA VAL A 92 -12.83 2.40 10.75
C VAL A 92 -12.70 0.88 10.88
N LEU A 93 -11.54 0.30 10.51
CA LEU A 93 -11.41 -1.16 10.40
C LEU A 93 -10.55 -1.80 11.50
N LEU A 94 -9.60 -1.05 12.06
CA LEU A 94 -8.72 -1.58 13.11
C LEU A 94 -9.45 -1.88 14.44
N PRO A 95 -10.45 -1.10 14.89
CA PRO A 95 -11.20 -1.48 16.10
C PRO A 95 -11.89 -2.84 15.92
N ASP A 96 -12.56 -3.03 14.79
CA ASP A 96 -13.27 -4.28 14.48
C ASP A 96 -12.36 -5.50 14.42
N ILE A 97 -11.15 -5.39 13.85
CA ILE A 97 -10.21 -6.53 13.82
C ILE A 97 -9.71 -6.88 15.23
N GLN A 98 -9.54 -5.88 16.11
CA GLN A 98 -9.08 -6.10 17.48
C GLN A 98 -10.16 -6.84 18.30
N GLU A 99 -11.43 -6.55 18.05
CA GLU A 99 -12.56 -7.22 18.71
C GLU A 99 -12.87 -8.60 18.12
N THR A 100 -12.72 -8.75 16.80
CA THR A 100 -13.08 -9.97 16.06
C THR A 100 -11.87 -10.84 15.69
N ALA A 101 -10.72 -10.56 16.30
CA ALA A 101 -9.43 -11.14 15.95
C ALA A 101 -9.56 -12.66 15.78
N PRO A 102 -9.34 -13.18 14.57
CA PRO A 102 -9.51 -14.59 14.32
C PRO A 102 -8.43 -15.37 15.10
N LYS A 103 -8.73 -16.64 15.42
CA LYS A 103 -7.79 -17.54 16.11
C LYS A 103 -6.40 -17.46 15.48
N SER A 104 -5.34 -17.61 16.28
CA SER A 104 -3.93 -17.52 15.87
C SER A 104 -3.54 -18.39 14.66
N SER A 105 -4.35 -19.38 14.30
CA SER A 105 -4.19 -20.23 13.11
C SER A 105 -4.76 -19.64 11.81
N ALA A 106 -5.34 -18.44 11.83
CA ALA A 106 -5.95 -17.82 10.65
C ALA A 106 -4.90 -17.48 9.59
N ARG A 107 -5.20 -17.85 8.34
CA ARG A 107 -4.29 -17.68 7.19
C ARG A 107 -4.75 -16.61 6.20
N GLY A 108 -5.97 -16.12 6.38
CA GLY A 108 -6.59 -15.15 5.50
C GLY A 108 -5.88 -13.81 5.58
N LYS A 109 -5.76 -13.14 4.45
CA LYS A 109 -5.18 -11.81 4.34
C LYS A 109 -6.00 -10.98 3.37
N VAL A 110 -6.23 -9.72 3.72
CA VAL A 110 -6.54 -8.67 2.75
C VAL A 110 -5.27 -7.93 2.37
N TYR A 111 -5.24 -7.35 1.18
CA TYR A 111 -4.10 -6.59 0.71
C TYR A 111 -4.51 -5.47 -0.22
N VAL A 112 -3.63 -4.47 -0.32
CA VAL A 112 -3.74 -3.34 -1.24
C VAL A 112 -2.49 -3.29 -2.09
N ILE A 113 -2.65 -3.17 -3.40
CA ILE A 113 -1.58 -2.96 -4.37
C ILE A 113 -1.71 -1.55 -4.94
N LEU A 114 -0.63 -0.77 -4.86
CA LEU A 114 -0.48 0.48 -5.57
C LEU A 114 -0.45 0.19 -7.08
N ARG A 115 -1.26 0.94 -7.83
CA ARG A 115 -1.32 0.84 -9.28
C ARG A 115 -1.12 2.21 -9.91
N GLY A 116 -0.22 2.27 -10.89
CA GLY A 116 -0.01 3.47 -11.71
C GLY A 116 -0.86 3.46 -12.98
N GLY A 117 -0.38 4.17 -13.99
CA GLY A 117 -1.02 4.25 -15.31
C GLY A 117 -2.17 5.25 -15.39
N TYR A 118 -2.24 6.18 -14.45
CA TYR A 118 -3.20 7.28 -14.45
C TYR A 118 -2.54 8.60 -14.84
N THR A 119 -3.37 9.54 -15.26
CA THR A 119 -2.99 10.91 -15.59
C THR A 119 -3.02 11.80 -14.34
N GLU A 120 -2.40 12.97 -14.42
CA GLU A 120 -2.45 14.00 -13.38
C GLU A 120 -3.89 14.28 -12.90
N THR A 121 -4.85 14.35 -13.83
CA THR A 121 -6.28 14.58 -13.56
C THR A 121 -6.94 13.52 -12.68
N ASN A 122 -6.41 12.29 -12.62
CA ASN A 122 -6.94 11.21 -11.78
C ASN A 122 -6.05 10.90 -10.58
N LEU A 123 -5.04 11.75 -10.33
CA LEU A 123 -3.86 11.46 -9.50
C LEU A 123 -3.09 10.23 -10.04
N TRP A 124 -1.77 10.31 -10.06
CA TRP A 124 -0.90 9.33 -10.74
C TRP A 124 -1.06 7.88 -10.28
N TYR A 125 -1.68 7.65 -9.11
CA TYR A 125 -1.84 6.35 -8.50
C TYR A 125 -3.27 6.08 -8.02
N GLY A 126 -3.68 4.82 -8.15
CA GLY A 126 -4.87 4.26 -7.51
C GLY A 126 -4.52 3.00 -6.72
N ALA A 127 -5.56 2.29 -6.29
CA ALA A 127 -5.44 1.08 -5.48
C ALA A 127 -6.17 -0.11 -6.10
N TYR A 128 -5.59 -1.30 -5.96
CA TYR A 128 -6.31 -2.55 -6.09
C TYR A 128 -6.39 -3.24 -4.73
N VAL A 129 -7.59 -3.61 -4.31
CA VAL A 129 -7.88 -4.34 -3.08
C VAL A 129 -8.15 -5.79 -3.46
N GLY A 130 -7.59 -6.72 -2.69
CA GLY A 130 -7.84 -8.14 -2.87
C GLY A 130 -7.70 -8.93 -1.58
N SER A 131 -8.05 -10.20 -1.63
CA SER A 131 -7.88 -11.15 -0.53
C SER A 131 -7.15 -12.42 -0.95
N THR A 132 -6.47 -13.07 -0.01
CA THR A 132 -5.71 -14.30 -0.27
C THR A 132 -5.47 -15.11 0.99
N THR A 133 -5.22 -16.41 0.83
CA THR A 133 -4.63 -17.26 1.87
C THR A 133 -3.14 -17.51 1.66
N ARG A 134 -2.58 -17.04 0.52
CA ARG A 134 -1.17 -17.18 0.17
C ARG A 134 -0.33 -16.09 0.88
N PRO A 135 1.01 -16.20 0.89
CA PRO A 135 1.88 -15.08 1.20
C PRO A 135 1.65 -13.92 0.21
N ILE A 136 1.70 -12.66 0.70
CA ILE A 136 1.42 -11.46 -0.12
C ILE A 136 2.37 -11.39 -1.32
N ALA A 137 3.68 -11.59 -1.13
CA ALA A 137 4.64 -11.58 -2.22
C ALA A 137 4.32 -12.61 -3.33
N LYS A 138 3.90 -13.83 -2.94
CA LYS A 138 3.48 -14.85 -3.92
C LYS A 138 2.22 -14.42 -4.67
N ARG A 139 1.24 -13.83 -3.98
CA ARG A 139 0.01 -13.34 -4.60
C ARG A 139 0.27 -12.15 -5.53
N PHE A 140 1.18 -11.26 -5.15
CA PHE A 140 1.62 -10.15 -5.99
C PHE A 140 2.29 -10.67 -7.27
N ALA A 141 3.22 -11.62 -7.17
CA ALA A 141 3.86 -12.24 -8.34
C ALA A 141 2.85 -12.90 -9.29
N GLU A 142 1.81 -13.56 -8.76
CA GLU A 142 0.71 -14.12 -9.59
C GLU A 142 -0.04 -13.03 -10.38
N HIS A 143 -0.29 -11.87 -9.76
CA HIS A 143 -0.87 -10.72 -10.44
C HIS A 143 0.07 -10.17 -11.50
N ARG A 144 1.37 -10.04 -11.21
CA ARG A 144 2.35 -9.55 -12.18
C ARG A 144 2.54 -10.51 -13.36
N ALA A 145 2.34 -11.81 -13.17
CA ALA A 145 2.44 -12.82 -14.22
C ALA A 145 1.29 -12.80 -15.25
N GLY A 146 0.14 -12.16 -14.97
CA GLY A 146 -0.95 -12.01 -15.95
C GLY A 146 -1.75 -13.26 -16.28
N GLY A 147 -1.69 -14.30 -15.43
CA GLY A 147 -2.49 -15.51 -15.60
C GLY A 147 -3.98 -15.34 -15.25
N PRO A 148 -4.79 -16.42 -15.33
CA PRO A 148 -6.24 -16.38 -15.09
C PRO A 148 -6.68 -15.87 -13.71
N ARG A 149 -5.78 -15.89 -12.73
CA ARG A 149 -6.03 -15.39 -11.36
C ARG A 149 -5.54 -13.96 -11.15
N SER A 150 -5.05 -13.30 -12.19
CA SER A 150 -4.62 -11.91 -12.14
C SER A 150 -5.80 -10.97 -12.35
N ALA A 151 -5.97 -10.01 -11.45
CA ALA A 151 -6.82 -8.86 -11.71
C ALA A 151 -6.34 -8.08 -12.95
N ARG A 152 -7.32 -7.50 -13.65
CA ARG A 152 -7.10 -6.78 -14.90
C ARG A 152 -6.19 -5.56 -14.68
N GLY A 153 -5.18 -5.42 -15.52
CA GLY A 153 -4.26 -4.26 -15.52
C GLY A 153 -3.10 -4.36 -14.53
N LEU A 154 -3.15 -5.21 -13.50
CA LEU A 154 -2.00 -5.41 -12.59
C LEU A 154 -0.74 -5.99 -13.24
N PRO A 155 -0.79 -6.83 -14.30
CA PRO A 155 0.42 -7.29 -15.00
C PRO A 155 1.25 -6.15 -15.57
N THR A 156 0.57 -5.05 -15.94
CA THR A 156 1.21 -3.87 -16.53
C THR A 156 1.44 -2.80 -15.48
N HIS A 157 0.43 -2.50 -14.65
CA HIS A 157 0.37 -1.28 -13.83
C HIS A 157 0.54 -1.48 -12.33
N GLY A 158 0.62 -2.73 -11.84
CA GLY A 158 0.92 -2.99 -10.43
C GLY A 158 2.35 -2.56 -10.08
N ILE A 159 2.49 -1.75 -9.03
CA ILE A 159 3.78 -1.20 -8.60
C ILE A 159 4.28 -1.96 -7.36
N GLU A 160 3.57 -1.88 -6.24
CA GLU A 160 3.95 -2.55 -4.99
C GLU A 160 2.74 -2.75 -4.05
N PRO A 161 2.81 -3.65 -3.05
CA PRO A 161 1.88 -3.68 -1.94
C PRO A 161 2.02 -2.46 -1.02
N LEU A 162 0.90 -1.95 -0.49
CA LEU A 162 0.86 -0.85 0.49
C LEU A 162 0.58 -1.41 1.89
N TYR A 163 1.61 -1.87 2.60
CA TYR A 163 1.48 -2.58 3.87
C TYR A 163 0.81 -1.76 4.97
N SER A 164 0.98 -0.43 4.97
CA SER A 164 0.33 0.47 5.93
C SER A 164 -1.19 0.47 5.86
N LEU A 165 -1.78 -0.04 4.77
CA LEU A 165 -3.23 -0.11 4.57
C LEU A 165 -3.83 -1.47 4.94
N PHE A 166 -3.02 -2.49 5.22
CA PHE A 166 -3.56 -3.85 5.46
C PHE A 166 -2.77 -4.71 6.44
N ALA A 167 -1.50 -4.41 6.70
CA ALA A 167 -0.70 -5.19 7.65
C ALA A 167 -1.33 -5.18 9.06
N PRO A 168 -1.85 -4.04 9.58
CA PRO A 168 -2.54 -4.01 10.88
C PRO A 168 -3.85 -4.81 10.92
N LEU A 169 -4.47 -5.05 9.77
CA LEU A 169 -5.74 -5.80 9.66
C LEU A 169 -5.53 -7.32 9.59
N ASN A 170 -4.29 -7.77 9.39
CA ASN A 170 -4.01 -9.18 9.12
C ASN A 170 -3.43 -9.89 10.35
N PRO A 171 -3.72 -11.19 10.53
CA PRO A 171 -4.55 -12.03 9.66
C PRO A 171 -6.06 -11.80 9.84
N VAL A 172 -6.83 -12.06 8.77
CA VAL A 172 -8.29 -12.14 8.78
C VAL A 172 -8.78 -13.59 8.69
N ALA A 173 -10.06 -13.83 8.97
CA ALA A 173 -10.66 -15.15 8.83
C ALA A 173 -10.55 -15.66 7.37
N SER A 174 -10.20 -16.95 7.20
CA SER A 174 -9.84 -17.52 5.89
C SER A 174 -10.99 -18.18 5.12
N SER A 175 -12.21 -18.20 5.67
CA SER A 175 -13.36 -18.74 4.94
C SER A 175 -13.69 -17.81 3.77
N ARG A 176 -14.13 -18.37 2.63
CA ARG A 176 -14.37 -17.58 1.40
C ARG A 176 -15.32 -16.40 1.63
N GLY A 177 -16.40 -16.62 2.39
CA GLY A 177 -17.35 -15.56 2.74
C GLY A 177 -16.70 -14.45 3.55
N LYS A 178 -15.91 -14.80 4.58
CA LYS A 178 -15.23 -13.81 5.42
C LYS A 178 -14.10 -13.08 4.71
N LEU A 179 -13.35 -13.76 3.85
CA LEU A 179 -12.34 -13.10 3.01
C LEU A 179 -12.98 -12.04 2.11
N ARG A 180 -14.10 -12.39 1.45
CA ARG A 180 -14.82 -11.45 0.58
C ARG A 180 -15.44 -10.29 1.37
N GLU A 181 -15.94 -10.55 2.57
CA GLU A 181 -16.44 -9.52 3.49
C GLU A 181 -15.33 -8.53 3.84
N TRP A 182 -14.17 -9.00 4.32
CA TRP A 182 -13.04 -8.13 4.65
C TRP A 182 -12.47 -7.38 3.43
N GLU A 183 -12.42 -8.02 2.27
CA GLU A 183 -12.05 -7.37 1.01
C GLU A 183 -13.01 -6.22 0.64
N THR A 184 -14.31 -6.48 0.77
CA THR A 184 -15.36 -5.48 0.48
C THR A 184 -15.28 -4.30 1.45
N ARG A 185 -15.15 -4.58 2.75
CA ARG A 185 -15.00 -3.52 3.78
C ARG A 185 -13.75 -2.66 3.55
N LEU A 186 -12.62 -3.28 3.20
CA LEU A 186 -11.39 -2.54 2.88
C LEU A 186 -11.56 -1.70 1.61
N HIS A 187 -12.25 -2.21 0.60
CA HIS A 187 -12.57 -1.45 -0.61
C HIS A 187 -13.44 -0.23 -0.29
N GLU A 188 -14.56 -0.43 0.43
CA GLU A 188 -15.49 0.64 0.81
C GLU A 188 -14.83 1.70 1.68
N CYS A 189 -13.92 1.31 2.57
CA CYS A 189 -13.13 2.22 3.40
C CYS A 189 -12.20 3.13 2.58
N LEU A 190 -11.68 2.63 1.45
CA LEU A 190 -10.72 3.35 0.60
C LEU A 190 -11.40 4.12 -0.55
N ALA A 191 -12.55 3.67 -1.03
CA ALA A 191 -13.23 4.23 -2.22
C ALA A 191 -13.53 5.75 -2.14
N PRO A 192 -13.89 6.33 -0.97
CA PRO A 192 -14.11 7.78 -0.86
C PRO A 192 -12.82 8.62 -0.92
N ILE A 193 -11.65 8.00 -0.72
CA ILE A 193 -10.38 8.70 -0.49
C ILE A 193 -9.44 8.52 -1.68
N VAL A 194 -9.37 7.30 -2.21
CA VAL A 194 -8.48 6.96 -3.31
C VAL A 194 -9.24 7.20 -4.63
N PRO A 195 -8.71 8.03 -5.55
CA PRO A 195 -9.44 8.42 -6.77
C PRO A 195 -9.92 7.25 -7.61
N LYS A 196 -9.20 6.13 -7.55
CA LYS A 196 -9.60 4.89 -8.21
C LYS A 196 -9.22 3.67 -7.40
N VAL A 197 -10.24 3.04 -6.82
CA VAL A 197 -10.15 1.73 -6.17
C VAL A 197 -10.77 0.67 -7.09
N THR A 198 -10.15 -0.49 -7.13
CA THR A 198 -10.64 -1.67 -7.86
C THR A 198 -10.48 -2.90 -6.97
N GLY A 199 -11.31 -3.92 -7.14
CA GLY A 199 -11.27 -5.15 -6.35
C GLY A 199 -12.46 -6.04 -6.67
N ASP A 200 -12.47 -7.26 -6.13
CA ASP A 200 -13.57 -8.22 -6.35
C ASP A 200 -14.60 -8.12 -5.22
N VAL A 201 -15.29 -6.97 -5.16
CA VAL A 201 -16.28 -6.66 -4.12
C VAL A 201 -17.59 -7.42 -4.28
N ALA A 202 -18.30 -7.64 -3.18
CA ALA A 202 -19.70 -8.04 -3.20
C ALA A 202 -20.57 -6.78 -3.12
N PHE A 203 -21.33 -6.49 -4.18
CA PHE A 203 -22.50 -5.60 -4.10
C PHE A 203 -23.74 -6.47 -3.89
#